data_AF-A0A932QSJ8-F1
#
_entry.id   AF-A0A932QSJ8-F1
#
_cell.length_a   1.000
_cell.length_b   1.000
_cell.length_c   1.000
_cell.angle_alpha   90.00
_cell.angle_beta   90.00
_cell.angle_gamma   90.00
#
_symmetry.space_group_name_H-M   'P 1'
#
loop_
_entity.id
_entity.type
_entity.pdbx_description
1 polymer ?
#
loop_
_entity_poly.entity_id
_entity_poly.type
_entity_poly.pdbx_seq_one_letter_code
_entity_poly.pdbx_strand_id
1 'polypeptide(L)'
;MSEDIAEQFFQDVMELEESLSAGSAAFATGSPDEETVNAAFRAVHSLKGTAGFLASDDGRFGTLNKYCHLFENFLDSLRRRARPLDAEACKIAVTSIDALLADLDKMRDGGTPGLHEEMAADFLEKPKGSASTGENVPDCVEFELRDGVSYIRLRRDCDRLNDFRALRDFVEQRFFTAERGTRLVLDLRGIYRISSMLVGTIGYLAGRGLVIYILRPTPYARQFVFPRMQLDPEQVRLIEMEKDVG
;
A
#
# COMPACT_ATOMS: atom_id res chain seq x y z
N MET A 1 16.76 15.46 -16.87
CA MET A 1 17.08 14.03 -16.98
C MET A 1 18.01 13.87 -18.17
N SER A 2 19.12 13.15 -18.06
CA SER A 2 19.96 12.86 -19.24
C SER A 2 19.23 11.88 -20.16
N GLU A 3 19.44 12.01 -21.45
CA GLU A 3 18.82 11.19 -22.50
C GLU A 3 19.17 9.70 -22.32
N ASP A 4 20.42 9.41 -21.95
CA ASP A 4 20.93 8.06 -21.66
C ASP A 4 20.17 7.33 -20.53
N ILE A 5 19.70 8.06 -19.51
CA ILE A 5 18.95 7.48 -18.39
C ILE A 5 17.52 7.11 -18.83
N ALA A 6 16.93 7.89 -19.73
CA ALA A 6 15.63 7.59 -20.32
C ALA A 6 15.69 6.33 -21.18
N GLU A 7 16.75 6.24 -22.00
CA GLU A 7 16.94 5.14 -22.93
C GLU A 7 17.17 3.82 -22.19
N GLN A 8 18.02 3.82 -21.14
CA GLN A 8 18.21 2.65 -20.29
C GLN A 8 16.90 2.21 -19.61
N PHE A 9 16.09 3.16 -19.14
CA PHE A 9 14.78 2.84 -18.57
C PHE A 9 13.91 2.08 -19.57
N PHE A 10 13.78 2.58 -20.81
CA PHE A 10 12.94 1.90 -21.79
C PHE A 10 13.50 0.54 -22.20
N GLN A 11 14.82 0.37 -22.19
CA GLN A 11 15.42 -0.95 -22.40
C GLN A 11 15.02 -1.94 -21.31
N ASP A 12 15.11 -1.53 -20.04
CA ASP A 12 14.72 -2.35 -18.89
C ASP A 12 13.22 -2.68 -18.90
N VAL A 13 12.40 -1.76 -19.42
CA VAL A 13 10.95 -1.93 -19.51
C VAL A 13 10.52 -2.93 -20.56
N MET A 14 11.28 -3.15 -21.65
CA MET A 14 10.88 -4.09 -22.71
C MET A 14 10.68 -5.52 -22.18
N GLU A 15 11.56 -6.00 -21.30
CA GLU A 15 11.41 -7.32 -20.68
C GLU A 15 10.16 -7.40 -19.77
N LEU A 16 9.80 -6.29 -19.15
CA LEU A 16 8.60 -6.17 -18.33
C LEU A 16 7.33 -6.13 -19.21
N GLU A 17 7.38 -5.44 -20.35
CA GLU A 17 6.29 -5.37 -21.34
C GLU A 17 5.91 -6.77 -21.86
N GLU A 18 6.90 -7.61 -22.16
CA GLU A 18 6.66 -9.00 -22.58
C GLU A 18 5.95 -9.80 -21.48
N SER A 19 6.42 -9.69 -20.24
CA SER A 19 5.83 -10.37 -19.08
C SER A 19 4.40 -9.90 -18.80
N LEU A 20 4.15 -8.59 -18.93
CA LEU A 20 2.83 -7.99 -18.76
C LEU A 20 1.88 -8.44 -19.88
N SER A 21 2.32 -8.41 -21.13
CA SER A 21 1.53 -8.85 -22.28
C SER A 21 1.09 -10.32 -22.15
N ALA A 22 2.02 -11.21 -21.77
CA ALA A 22 1.70 -12.60 -21.47
C ALA A 22 0.70 -12.72 -20.31
N GLY A 23 0.88 -11.90 -19.26
CA GLY A 23 -0.07 -11.78 -18.15
C GLY A 23 -1.48 -11.38 -18.62
N SER A 24 -1.61 -10.35 -19.46
CA SER A 24 -2.89 -9.87 -19.99
C SER A 24 -3.63 -10.98 -20.72
N ALA A 25 -2.94 -11.69 -21.63
CA ALA A 25 -3.51 -12.82 -22.36
C ALA A 25 -4.00 -13.94 -21.42
N ALA A 26 -3.25 -14.24 -20.36
CA ALA A 26 -3.64 -15.26 -19.38
C ALA A 26 -4.82 -14.81 -18.50
N PHE A 27 -4.85 -13.56 -18.03
CA PHE A 27 -6.00 -13.01 -17.31
C PHE A 27 -7.26 -12.99 -18.19
N ALA A 28 -7.12 -12.75 -19.50
CA ALA A 28 -8.25 -12.77 -20.44
C ALA A 28 -8.93 -14.13 -20.57
N THR A 29 -8.28 -15.23 -20.15
CA THR A 29 -8.92 -16.55 -20.07
C THR A 29 -9.96 -16.66 -18.95
N GLY A 30 -9.93 -15.74 -17.97
CA GLY A 30 -10.79 -15.74 -16.80
C GLY A 30 -10.35 -16.68 -15.67
N SER A 31 -9.29 -17.47 -15.87
CA SER A 31 -8.75 -18.39 -14.88
C SER A 31 -7.22 -18.49 -14.94
N PRO A 32 -6.48 -17.38 -14.71
CA PRO A 32 -5.02 -17.43 -14.70
C PRO A 32 -4.53 -18.24 -13.50
N ASP A 33 -3.38 -18.89 -13.66
CA ASP A 33 -2.73 -19.60 -12.56
C ASP A 33 -2.01 -18.64 -11.59
N GLU A 34 -1.64 -19.15 -10.41
CA GLU A 34 -0.94 -18.35 -9.40
C GLU A 34 0.40 -17.83 -9.91
N GLU A 35 1.08 -18.56 -10.78
CA GLU A 35 2.36 -18.15 -11.36
C GLU A 35 2.21 -16.90 -12.23
N THR A 36 1.16 -16.85 -13.05
CA THR A 36 0.79 -15.70 -13.88
C THR A 36 0.56 -14.46 -13.03
N VAL A 37 -0.24 -14.57 -11.96
CA VAL A 37 -0.51 -13.44 -11.05
C VAL A 37 0.79 -12.97 -10.38
N ASN A 38 1.64 -13.91 -9.94
CA ASN A 38 2.94 -13.59 -9.36
C ASN A 38 3.90 -12.93 -10.36
N ALA A 39 3.91 -13.36 -11.62
CA ALA A 39 4.75 -12.81 -12.68
C ALA A 39 4.33 -11.38 -13.03
N ALA A 40 3.03 -11.15 -13.24
CA ALA A 40 2.49 -9.81 -13.46
C ALA A 40 2.81 -8.87 -12.30
N PHE A 41 2.65 -9.35 -11.05
CA PHE A 41 3.02 -8.57 -9.87
C PHE A 41 4.50 -8.17 -9.88
N ARG A 42 5.42 -9.12 -10.17
CA ARG A 42 6.86 -8.83 -10.21
C ARG A 42 7.18 -7.78 -11.28
N ALA A 43 6.56 -7.88 -12.45
CA ALA A 43 6.76 -6.93 -13.53
C ALA A 43 6.31 -5.51 -13.12
N VAL A 44 5.12 -5.37 -12.56
CA VAL A 44 4.61 -4.08 -12.06
C VAL A 44 5.46 -3.53 -10.92
N HIS A 45 5.91 -4.40 -9.99
CA HIS A 45 6.76 -4.00 -8.87
C HIS A 45 8.12 -3.45 -9.34
N SER A 46 8.76 -4.11 -10.30
CA SER A 46 10.00 -3.66 -10.92
C SER A 46 9.80 -2.32 -11.65
N LEU A 47 8.72 -2.21 -12.43
CA LEU A 47 8.38 -0.98 -13.16
C LEU A 47 8.12 0.20 -12.23
N LYS A 48 7.44 -0.05 -11.10
CA LYS A 48 7.26 0.96 -10.05
C LYS A 48 8.61 1.42 -9.49
N GLY A 49 9.53 0.49 -9.23
CA GLY A 49 10.87 0.79 -8.71
C GLY A 49 11.67 1.68 -9.65
N THR A 50 11.73 1.33 -10.93
CA THR A 50 12.45 2.11 -11.95
C THR A 50 11.79 3.47 -12.19
N ALA A 51 10.45 3.53 -12.29
CA ALA A 51 9.72 4.78 -12.40
C ALA A 51 9.90 5.70 -11.17
N GLY A 52 9.95 5.11 -9.97
CA GLY A 52 10.14 5.85 -8.72
C GLY A 52 11.54 6.46 -8.58
N PHE A 53 12.57 5.80 -9.13
CA PHE A 53 13.92 6.37 -9.20
C PHE A 53 13.99 7.61 -10.10
N LEU A 54 13.19 7.64 -11.17
CA LEU A 54 13.13 8.76 -12.12
C LEU A 54 12.11 9.84 -11.74
N ALA A 55 11.23 9.56 -10.79
CA ALA A 55 10.21 10.48 -10.32
C ALA A 55 10.86 11.62 -9.52
N SER A 56 11.15 12.73 -10.21
CA SER A 56 11.71 13.94 -9.59
C SER A 56 10.61 14.90 -9.09
N ASP A 57 9.42 14.86 -9.69
CA ASP A 57 8.22 15.70 -9.42
C ASP A 57 6.95 15.03 -10.01
N ASP A 58 5.79 15.72 -10.02
CA ASP A 58 4.50 15.31 -10.66
C ASP A 58 4.54 15.20 -12.21
N GLY A 59 5.73 14.94 -12.78
CA GLY A 59 5.90 14.66 -14.21
C GLY A 59 5.44 13.26 -14.62
N ARG A 60 5.69 12.90 -15.89
CA ARG A 60 5.27 11.62 -16.49
C ARG A 60 5.68 10.37 -15.69
N PHE A 61 6.90 10.34 -15.13
CA PHE A 61 7.37 9.22 -14.30
C PHE A 61 6.72 9.17 -12.92
N GLY A 62 6.36 10.33 -12.34
CA GLY A 62 5.60 10.39 -11.10
C GLY A 62 4.18 9.83 -11.28
N THR A 63 3.54 10.16 -12.40
CA THR A 63 2.22 9.61 -12.77
C THR A 63 2.28 8.10 -13.00
N LEU A 64 3.28 7.61 -13.74
CA LEU A 64 3.52 6.18 -13.92
C LEU A 64 3.75 5.46 -12.59
N ASN A 65 4.59 6.02 -11.71
CA ASN A 65 4.87 5.43 -10.40
C ASN A 65 3.60 5.30 -9.54
N LYS A 66 2.74 6.33 -9.51
CA LYS A 66 1.46 6.30 -8.81
C LYS A 66 0.56 5.19 -9.34
N TYR A 67 0.41 5.09 -10.67
CA TYR A 67 -0.41 4.06 -11.29
C TYR A 67 0.14 2.65 -11.00
N CYS A 68 1.44 2.41 -11.20
CA CYS A 68 2.08 1.13 -10.89
C CYS A 68 1.93 0.75 -9.41
N HIS A 69 1.98 1.72 -8.50
CA HIS A 69 1.78 1.46 -7.07
C HIS A 69 0.35 0.99 -6.77
N LEU A 70 -0.67 1.60 -7.39
CA LEU A 70 -2.06 1.16 -7.23
C LEU A 70 -2.28 -0.23 -7.82
N PHE A 71 -1.76 -0.47 -9.02
CA PHE A 71 -1.91 -1.76 -9.70
C PHE A 71 -1.16 -2.88 -8.98
N GLU A 72 0.02 -2.61 -8.41
CA GLU A 72 0.75 -3.54 -7.55
C GLU A 72 -0.11 -3.98 -6.35
N ASN A 73 -0.80 -3.05 -5.69
CA ASN A 73 -1.65 -3.37 -4.54
C ASN A 73 -2.83 -4.25 -4.95
N PHE A 74 -3.44 -3.98 -6.10
CA PHE A 74 -4.50 -4.82 -6.64
C PHE A 74 -4.01 -6.25 -6.90
N LEU A 75 -2.88 -6.43 -7.59
CA LEU A 75 -2.31 -7.76 -7.86
C LEU A 75 -1.89 -8.47 -6.57
N ASP A 76 -1.35 -7.75 -5.59
CA ASP A 76 -1.03 -8.31 -4.26
C ASP A 76 -2.27 -8.83 -3.54
N SER A 77 -3.41 -8.12 -3.65
CA SER A 77 -4.68 -8.56 -3.05
C SER A 77 -5.17 -9.89 -3.62
N LEU A 78 -4.93 -10.14 -4.91
CA LEU A 78 -5.24 -11.41 -5.57
C LEU A 78 -4.29 -12.53 -5.10
N ARG A 79 -2.99 -12.24 -5.06
CA ARG A 79 -1.95 -13.20 -4.60
C ARG A 79 -2.19 -13.68 -3.18
N ARG A 80 -2.58 -12.76 -2.29
CA ARG A 80 -2.88 -13.04 -0.88
C ARG A 80 -4.28 -13.62 -0.67
N ARG A 81 -5.07 -13.79 -1.74
CA ARG A 81 -6.48 -14.22 -1.71
C ARG A 81 -7.37 -13.30 -0.85
N ALA A 82 -6.95 -12.06 -0.64
CA ALA A 82 -7.75 -11.02 0.04
C ALA A 82 -8.87 -10.50 -0.89
N ARG A 83 -8.67 -10.60 -2.20
CA ARG A 83 -9.68 -10.43 -3.24
C ARG A 83 -9.83 -11.75 -4.00
N PRO A 84 -11.06 -12.22 -4.28
CA PRO A 84 -11.25 -13.38 -5.13
C PRO A 84 -10.74 -13.11 -6.55
N LEU A 85 -10.07 -14.11 -7.13
CA LEU A 85 -9.71 -14.11 -8.55
C LEU A 85 -10.93 -14.55 -9.36
N ASP A 86 -11.89 -13.63 -9.51
CA ASP A 86 -13.12 -13.80 -10.27
C ASP A 86 -13.05 -13.12 -11.66
N ALA A 87 -14.11 -13.24 -12.45
CA ALA A 87 -14.18 -12.65 -13.79
C ALA A 87 -14.00 -11.12 -13.78
N GLU A 88 -14.45 -10.45 -12.73
CA GLU A 88 -14.30 -9.00 -12.60
C GLU A 88 -12.87 -8.62 -12.28
N ALA A 89 -12.21 -9.33 -11.35
CA ALA A 89 -10.78 -9.17 -11.09
C ALA A 89 -9.95 -9.43 -12.36
N CYS A 90 -10.28 -10.47 -13.13
CA CYS A 90 -9.58 -10.75 -14.39
C CYS A 90 -9.76 -9.62 -15.41
N LYS A 91 -10.99 -9.10 -15.56
CA LYS A 91 -11.28 -7.97 -16.45
C LYS A 91 -10.52 -6.70 -16.05
N ILE A 92 -10.48 -6.39 -14.75
CA ILE A 92 -9.70 -5.26 -14.22
C ILE A 92 -8.23 -5.46 -14.52
N ALA A 93 -7.68 -6.66 -14.29
CA ALA A 93 -6.28 -6.96 -14.57
C ALA A 93 -5.93 -6.77 -16.06
N VAL A 94 -6.73 -7.31 -16.98
CA VAL A 94 -6.55 -7.13 -18.44
C VAL A 94 -6.55 -5.65 -18.80
N THR A 95 -7.60 -4.94 -18.41
CA THR A 95 -7.76 -3.51 -18.76
C THR A 95 -6.61 -2.67 -18.19
N SER A 96 -6.15 -3.01 -17.00
CA SER A 96 -5.06 -2.30 -16.32
C SER A 96 -3.70 -2.54 -16.96
N ILE A 97 -3.44 -3.78 -17.42
CA ILE A 97 -2.22 -4.12 -18.14
C ILE A 97 -2.22 -3.43 -19.51
N ASP A 98 -3.32 -3.51 -20.24
CA ASP A 98 -3.41 -2.91 -21.57
C ASP A 98 -3.25 -1.39 -21.51
N ALA A 99 -3.83 -0.74 -20.50
CA ALA A 99 -3.63 0.68 -20.24
C ALA A 99 -2.17 1.02 -19.88
N LEU A 100 -1.52 0.19 -19.08
CA LEU A 100 -0.11 0.35 -18.71
C LEU A 100 0.80 0.26 -19.95
N LEU A 101 0.61 -0.77 -20.78
CA LEU A 101 1.38 -0.96 -22.01
C LEU A 101 1.19 0.23 -22.96
N ALA A 102 -0.06 0.68 -23.17
CA ALA A 102 -0.36 1.83 -24.01
C ALA A 102 0.29 3.13 -23.49
N ASP A 103 0.42 3.27 -22.17
CA ASP A 103 1.07 4.43 -21.56
C ASP A 103 2.59 4.39 -21.68
N LEU A 104 3.21 3.20 -21.60
CA LEU A 104 4.64 3.03 -21.85
C LEU A 104 5.01 3.41 -23.29
N ASP A 105 4.19 2.99 -24.26
CA ASP A 105 4.35 3.39 -25.66
C ASP A 105 4.24 4.92 -25.83
N LYS A 106 3.20 5.55 -25.26
CA LYS A 106 3.08 7.03 -25.29
C LYS A 106 4.27 7.73 -24.65
N MET A 107 4.79 7.18 -23.55
CA MET A 107 5.94 7.76 -22.85
C MET A 107 7.22 7.69 -23.67
N ARG A 108 7.39 6.64 -24.49
CA ARG A 108 8.49 6.49 -25.45
C ARG A 108 8.48 7.64 -26.48
N ASP A 109 7.31 8.10 -26.89
CA ASP A 109 7.11 9.24 -27.79
C ASP A 109 7.14 10.62 -27.11
N GLY A 110 7.52 10.68 -25.83
CA GLY A 110 7.56 11.95 -25.08
C GLY A 110 6.24 12.32 -24.38
N GLY A 111 5.20 11.50 -24.52
CA GLY A 111 3.89 11.71 -23.92
C GLY A 111 3.84 11.54 -22.40
N THR A 112 2.67 11.84 -21.83
CA THR A 112 2.36 11.65 -20.40
C THR A 112 1.37 10.50 -20.25
N PRO A 113 1.59 9.58 -19.30
CA PRO A 113 0.66 8.49 -19.03
C PRO A 113 -0.66 9.02 -18.45
N GLY A 114 -1.73 8.25 -18.58
CA GLY A 114 -3.01 8.57 -18.00
C GLY A 114 -3.00 8.41 -16.48
N LEU A 115 -3.80 9.23 -15.77
CA LEU A 115 -4.04 9.01 -14.34
C LEU A 115 -4.97 7.81 -14.07
N HIS A 116 -5.72 7.37 -15.10
CA HIS A 116 -6.65 6.24 -15.06
C HIS A 116 -7.52 6.23 -13.79
N GLU A 117 -8.05 7.38 -13.40
CA GLU A 117 -8.72 7.59 -12.11
C GLU A 117 -9.92 6.64 -11.88
N GLU A 118 -10.64 6.28 -12.93
CA GLU A 118 -11.72 5.30 -12.87
C GLU A 118 -11.20 3.87 -12.59
N MET A 119 -10.11 3.46 -13.26
CA MET A 119 -9.45 2.17 -13.02
C MET A 119 -8.80 2.13 -11.63
N ALA A 120 -8.26 3.26 -11.18
CA ALA A 120 -7.77 3.43 -9.83
C ALA A 120 -8.87 3.27 -8.77
N ALA A 121 -10.11 3.68 -9.09
CA ALA A 121 -11.25 3.43 -8.23
C ALA A 121 -11.61 1.94 -8.17
N ASP A 122 -11.53 1.21 -9.29
CA ASP A 122 -11.78 -0.24 -9.34
C ASP A 122 -10.75 -1.07 -8.55
N PHE A 123 -9.53 -0.55 -8.37
CA PHE A 123 -8.53 -1.13 -7.47
C PHE A 123 -8.89 -0.95 -5.99
N LEU A 124 -9.62 0.11 -5.67
CA LEU A 124 -10.04 0.49 -4.33
C LEU A 124 -11.46 -0.01 -4.00
N GLU A 125 -12.25 -0.41 -4.99
CA GLU A 125 -13.57 -1.03 -4.79
C GLU A 125 -13.41 -2.36 -4.04
N LYS A 126 -14.05 -2.44 -2.87
CA LYS A 126 -14.13 -3.67 -2.08
C LYS A 126 -14.74 -4.79 -2.96
N PRO A 127 -14.26 -6.03 -2.86
CA PRO A 127 -14.93 -7.15 -3.52
C PRO A 127 -16.40 -7.20 -3.09
N LYS A 128 -17.32 -7.07 -4.05
CA LYS A 128 -18.75 -7.31 -3.87
C LYS A 128 -18.97 -8.81 -3.70
N GLY A 129 -18.53 -9.34 -2.57
CA GLY A 129 -18.45 -10.78 -2.38
C GLY A 129 -17.47 -11.25 -1.32
N SER A 130 -17.34 -10.54 -0.19
CA SER A 130 -17.10 -11.25 1.07
C SER A 130 -17.82 -10.52 2.21
N ALA A 131 -19.01 -11.03 2.51
CA ALA A 131 -19.50 -10.96 3.87
C ALA A 131 -18.67 -11.98 4.67
N SER A 132 -17.51 -11.56 5.16
CA SER A 132 -16.87 -12.22 6.30
C SER A 132 -16.96 -11.28 7.50
N THR A 133 -17.96 -11.53 8.33
CA THR A 133 -17.99 -11.18 9.76
C THR A 133 -16.93 -11.98 10.53
N GLY A 134 -15.69 -12.01 10.02
CA GLY A 134 -14.53 -12.64 10.65
C GLY A 134 -13.40 -11.62 10.68
N GLU A 135 -13.04 -11.19 11.88
CA GLU A 135 -11.88 -10.33 12.16
C GLU A 135 -10.61 -10.97 11.60
N ASN A 136 -10.19 -10.55 10.40
CA ASN A 136 -8.88 -10.89 9.85
C ASN A 136 -7.84 -9.95 10.47
N VAL A 137 -7.61 -10.11 11.78
CA VAL A 137 -6.55 -9.39 12.49
C VAL A 137 -5.23 -10.07 12.12
N PRO A 138 -4.24 -9.36 11.56
CA PRO A 138 -2.96 -9.96 11.23
C PRO A 138 -2.35 -10.62 12.46
N ASP A 139 -1.64 -11.75 12.31
CA ASP A 139 -1.06 -12.47 13.44
C ASP A 139 -0.22 -11.53 14.33
N CYS A 140 0.54 -10.59 13.76
CA CYS A 140 1.36 -9.66 14.54
C CYS A 140 0.59 -8.55 15.28
N VAL A 141 -0.74 -8.52 15.17
CA VAL A 141 -1.62 -7.48 15.71
C VAL A 141 -2.56 -8.06 16.75
N GLU A 142 -2.67 -7.38 17.88
CA GLU A 142 -3.72 -7.59 18.87
C GLU A 142 -4.66 -6.39 18.81
N PHE A 143 -5.96 -6.63 18.61
CA PHE A 143 -6.98 -5.58 18.54
C PHE A 143 -7.99 -5.76 19.66
N GLU A 144 -8.38 -4.64 20.28
CA GLU A 144 -9.37 -4.62 21.35
C GLU A 144 -10.16 -3.31 21.32
N LEU A 145 -11.48 -3.37 21.50
CA LEU A 145 -12.32 -2.18 21.65
C LEU A 145 -12.68 -2.01 23.12
N ARG A 146 -12.28 -0.90 23.76
CA ARG A 146 -12.62 -0.58 25.16
C ARG A 146 -13.24 0.81 25.23
N ASP A 147 -14.45 0.91 25.79
CA ASP A 147 -15.13 2.19 26.03
C ASP A 147 -15.17 3.13 24.80
N GLY A 148 -15.36 2.56 23.60
CA GLY A 148 -15.38 3.31 22.34
C GLY A 148 -14.01 3.76 21.83
N VAL A 149 -12.92 3.31 22.45
CA VAL A 149 -11.54 3.51 22.01
C VAL A 149 -11.01 2.21 21.44
N SER A 150 -10.51 2.27 20.21
CA SER A 150 -9.85 1.13 19.58
C SER A 150 -8.41 1.05 20.06
N TYR A 151 -8.00 -0.11 20.55
CA TYR A 151 -6.63 -0.43 20.95
C TYR A 151 -6.03 -1.40 19.95
N ILE A 152 -4.88 -1.04 19.41
CA ILE A 152 -4.09 -1.89 18.52
C ILE A 152 -2.72 -2.03 19.14
N ARG A 153 -2.33 -3.25 19.47
CA ARG A 153 -1.00 -3.57 19.98
C ARG A 153 -0.23 -4.37 18.94
N LEU A 154 0.99 -3.94 18.66
CA LEU A 154 1.90 -4.66 17.77
C LEU A 154 2.79 -5.58 18.61
N ARG A 155 2.80 -6.87 18.26
CA ARG A 155 3.67 -7.87 18.90
C ARG A 155 5.13 -7.67 18.47
N ARG A 156 6.10 -8.09 19.30
CA ARG A 156 7.56 -7.84 19.06
C ARG A 156 8.10 -8.47 17.78
N ASP A 157 7.45 -9.52 17.29
CA ASP A 157 7.75 -10.20 16.02
C ASP A 157 7.27 -9.42 14.79
N CYS A 158 6.45 -8.37 14.97
CA CYS A 158 6.07 -7.44 13.92
C CYS A 158 7.27 -6.66 13.34
N ASP A 159 8.38 -6.55 14.09
CA ASP A 159 9.65 -5.97 13.59
C ASP A 159 10.37 -6.90 12.58
N ARG A 160 10.09 -8.21 12.60
CA ARG A 160 10.68 -9.21 11.69
C ARG A 160 9.82 -9.50 10.48
N LEU A 161 8.51 -9.25 10.57
CA LEU A 161 7.60 -9.36 9.45
C LEU A 161 7.74 -8.10 8.61
N ASN A 162 8.09 -8.27 7.33
CA ASN A 162 7.95 -7.27 6.27
C ASN A 162 6.48 -6.83 6.03
N ASP A 163 5.59 -6.96 7.02
CA ASP A 163 4.13 -6.94 6.88
C ASP A 163 3.46 -5.80 7.67
N PHE A 164 4.15 -4.65 7.80
CA PHE A 164 3.49 -3.38 8.11
C PHE A 164 2.35 -3.06 7.11
N ARG A 165 2.37 -3.71 5.93
CA ARG A 165 1.27 -3.73 4.96
C ARG A 165 0.01 -4.39 5.52
N ALA A 166 0.09 -5.56 6.16
CA ALA A 166 -1.07 -6.20 6.77
C ALA A 166 -1.67 -5.34 7.91
N LEU A 167 -0.82 -4.68 8.70
CA LEU A 167 -1.28 -3.69 9.68
C LEU A 167 -1.99 -2.51 9.01
N ARG A 168 -1.38 -1.92 7.97
CA ARG A 168 -2.00 -0.85 7.19
C ARG A 168 -3.36 -1.28 6.67
N ASP A 169 -3.44 -2.42 6.00
CA ASP A 169 -4.66 -2.92 5.37
C ASP A 169 -5.73 -3.22 6.43
N PHE A 170 -5.36 -3.82 7.56
CA PHE A 170 -6.27 -4.03 8.69
C PHE A 170 -6.84 -2.70 9.21
N VAL A 171 -5.97 -1.72 9.43
CA VAL A 171 -6.34 -0.41 9.96
C VAL A 171 -7.15 0.38 8.94
N GLU A 172 -6.76 0.38 7.67
CA GLU A 172 -7.55 1.00 6.60
C GLU A 172 -8.92 0.34 6.49
N GLN A 173 -9.02 -0.99 6.44
CA GLN A 173 -10.31 -1.68 6.36
C GLN A 173 -11.22 -1.42 7.55
N ARG A 174 -10.66 -1.44 8.77
CA ARG A 174 -11.42 -1.31 10.02
C ARG A 174 -11.86 0.12 10.28
N PHE A 175 -11.01 1.09 9.95
CA PHE A 175 -11.26 2.50 10.20
C PHE A 175 -11.68 3.28 8.95
N PHE A 176 -11.89 2.60 7.82
CA PHE A 176 -12.33 3.23 6.57
C PHE A 176 -13.63 4.03 6.75
N THR A 177 -14.58 3.48 7.52
CA THR A 177 -15.89 4.10 7.79
C THR A 177 -15.95 4.74 9.16
N ALA A 178 -14.81 4.91 9.84
CA ALA A 178 -14.76 5.53 11.15
C ALA A 178 -15.12 7.01 11.06
N GLU A 179 -15.91 7.49 12.01
CA GLU A 179 -16.28 8.89 12.10
C GLU A 179 -15.06 9.75 12.49
N ARG A 180 -15.06 11.02 12.07
CA ARG A 180 -14.05 11.99 12.53
C ARG A 180 -14.07 12.07 14.05
N GLY A 181 -12.90 12.09 14.67
CA GLY A 181 -12.75 12.07 16.12
C GLY A 181 -12.68 10.67 16.74
N THR A 182 -12.81 9.60 15.95
CA THR A 182 -12.60 8.22 16.42
C THR A 182 -11.23 8.10 17.07
N ARG A 183 -11.20 7.55 18.29
CA ARG A 183 -9.99 7.43 19.10
C ARG A 183 -9.33 6.08 18.87
N LEU A 184 -8.05 6.12 18.52
CA LEU A 184 -7.22 4.95 18.28
C LEU A 184 -5.99 5.01 19.19
N VAL A 185 -5.70 3.94 19.92
CA VAL A 185 -4.46 3.75 20.67
C VAL A 185 -3.59 2.75 19.92
N LEU A 186 -2.43 3.20 19.47
CA LEU A 186 -1.37 2.36 18.90
C LEU A 186 -0.33 2.05 19.98
N ASP A 187 -0.36 0.82 20.49
CA ASP A 187 0.60 0.33 21.46
C ASP A 187 1.85 -0.22 20.76
N LEU A 188 2.91 0.59 20.78
CA LEU A 188 4.22 0.30 20.20
C LEU A 188 5.25 -0.06 21.27
N ARG A 189 4.83 -0.47 22.48
CA ARG A 189 5.77 -0.80 23.58
C ARG A 189 6.72 -1.94 23.24
N GLY A 190 6.31 -2.87 22.37
CA GLY A 190 7.14 -3.96 21.86
C GLY A 190 8.00 -3.62 20.65
N ILE A 191 7.82 -2.43 20.07
CA ILE A 191 8.36 -2.06 18.76
C ILE A 191 9.50 -1.06 18.92
N TYR A 192 10.71 -1.51 18.58
CA TYR A 192 11.93 -0.72 18.81
C TYR A 192 12.38 0.02 17.57
N ARG A 193 11.93 -0.40 16.37
CA ARG A 193 12.18 0.28 15.10
C ARG A 193 10.87 0.72 14.46
N ILE A 194 10.88 1.91 13.88
CA ILE A 194 9.72 2.44 13.16
C ILE A 194 10.09 2.53 11.68
N SER A 195 9.32 1.85 10.84
CA SER A 195 9.46 1.92 9.39
C SER A 195 8.76 3.18 8.85
N SER A 196 9.21 3.67 7.69
CA SER A 196 8.52 4.74 6.94
C SER A 196 7.08 4.38 6.57
N MET A 197 6.78 3.08 6.46
CA MET A 197 5.44 2.57 6.18
C MET A 197 4.49 2.74 7.38
N LEU A 198 4.94 2.44 8.60
CA LEU A 198 4.14 2.68 9.81
C LEU A 198 3.85 4.17 9.98
N VAL A 199 4.85 5.00 9.71
CA VAL A 199 4.71 6.47 9.69
C VAL A 199 3.64 6.92 8.69
N GLY A 200 3.71 6.43 7.45
CA GLY A 200 2.73 6.76 6.41
C GLY A 200 1.32 6.33 6.80
N THR A 201 1.18 5.16 7.44
CA THR A 201 -0.12 4.65 7.92
C THR A 201 -0.72 5.56 9.00
N ILE A 202 0.09 5.98 9.98
CA ILE A 202 -0.33 6.92 11.02
C ILE A 202 -0.77 8.25 10.38
N GLY A 203 -0.01 8.74 9.41
CA GLY A 203 -0.34 9.98 8.71
C GLY A 203 -1.63 9.89 7.89
N TYR A 204 -1.85 8.79 7.18
CA TYR A 204 -3.09 8.54 6.45
C TYR A 204 -4.31 8.59 7.38
N LEU A 205 -4.25 7.91 8.52
CA LEU A 205 -5.36 7.86 9.48
C LEU A 205 -5.62 9.21 10.14
N ALA A 206 -4.56 9.94 10.51
CA ALA A 206 -4.67 11.28 11.05
C ALA A 206 -5.31 12.23 10.02
N GLY A 207 -4.89 12.15 8.76
CA GLY A 207 -5.47 12.93 7.65
C GLY A 207 -6.96 12.66 7.42
N ARG A 208 -7.46 11.47 7.80
CA ARG A 208 -8.91 11.15 7.78
C ARG A 208 -9.68 11.69 8.98
N GLY A 209 -9.00 12.27 9.97
CA GLY A 209 -9.59 12.88 11.14
C GLY A 209 -9.69 11.96 12.36
N LEU A 210 -8.92 10.87 12.41
CA LEU A 210 -8.80 10.05 13.62
C LEU A 210 -7.90 10.75 14.65
N VAL A 211 -8.16 10.49 15.92
CA VAL A 211 -7.30 10.92 17.04
C VAL A 211 -6.50 9.72 17.51
N ILE A 212 -5.19 9.75 17.27
CA ILE A 212 -4.27 8.63 17.46
C ILE A 212 -3.38 8.90 18.67
N TYR A 213 -3.37 7.96 19.61
CA TYR A 213 -2.49 7.95 20.79
C TYR A 213 -1.44 6.86 20.61
N ILE A 214 -0.16 7.22 20.64
CA ILE A 214 0.95 6.28 20.45
C ILE A 214 1.59 6.00 21.81
N LEU A 215 1.58 4.75 22.26
CA LEU A 215 2.27 4.35 23.50
C LEU A 215 3.68 3.88 23.18
N ARG A 216 4.71 4.51 23.78
CA ARG A 216 6.11 4.11 23.54
C ARG A 216 6.99 4.26 24.81
N PRO A 217 8.00 3.38 25.03
CA PRO A 217 8.88 3.48 26.20
C PRO A 217 9.87 4.65 26.08
N THR A 218 10.24 5.27 27.20
CA THR A 218 11.00 6.53 27.30
C THR A 218 12.33 6.66 26.51
N PRO A 219 13.17 5.61 26.27
CA PRO A 219 14.35 5.83 25.40
C PRO A 219 13.98 5.88 23.92
N TYR A 220 12.85 5.27 23.53
CA TYR A 220 12.41 5.19 22.14
C TYR A 220 11.43 6.30 21.78
N ALA A 221 10.58 6.75 22.71
CA ALA A 221 9.68 7.89 22.53
C ALA A 221 10.40 9.12 21.92
N ARG A 222 11.61 9.43 22.40
CA ARG A 222 12.44 10.56 21.96
C ARG A 222 12.94 10.47 20.53
N GLN A 223 12.91 9.28 19.92
CA GLN A 223 13.29 9.08 18.51
C GLN A 223 12.11 9.34 17.55
N PHE A 224 10.90 9.54 18.07
CA PHE A 224 9.71 9.86 17.28
C PHE A 224 9.68 11.36 16.97
N VAL A 225 10.24 11.76 15.83
CA VAL A 225 10.32 13.18 15.43
C VAL A 225 9.08 13.56 14.62
N PHE A 226 8.01 13.97 15.30
CA PHE A 226 6.79 14.54 14.71
C PHE A 226 7.02 15.68 13.68
N PRO A 227 7.99 16.60 13.88
CA PRO A 227 8.19 17.72 12.95
C PRO A 227 8.50 17.33 11.49
N ARG A 228 9.03 16.13 11.24
CA ARG A 228 9.28 15.65 9.87
C ARG A 228 8.04 15.10 9.16
N MET A 229 6.96 14.82 9.90
CA MET A 229 5.77 14.15 9.37
C MET A 229 4.61 15.10 9.06
N GLN A 230 4.73 16.41 9.34
CA GLN A 230 3.67 17.41 9.17
C GLN A 230 2.31 17.00 9.79
N LEU A 231 2.32 16.21 10.87
CA LEU A 231 1.10 15.74 11.52
C LEU A 231 0.63 16.76 12.55
N ASP A 232 -0.68 17.00 12.58
CA ASP A 232 -1.32 17.87 13.55
C ASP A 232 -1.12 17.30 14.98
N PRO A 233 -0.47 18.06 15.90
CA PRO A 233 -0.28 17.63 17.28
C PRO A 233 -1.58 17.36 18.05
N GLU A 234 -2.72 17.90 17.60
CA GLU A 234 -4.02 17.61 18.20
C GLU A 234 -4.56 16.24 17.78
N GLN A 235 -4.16 15.76 16.61
CA GLN A 235 -4.58 14.49 16.03
C GLN A 235 -3.68 13.32 16.40
N VAL A 236 -2.38 13.52 16.57
CA VAL A 236 -1.45 12.45 16.96
C VAL A 236 -0.68 12.81 18.22
N ARG A 237 -0.88 12.02 19.28
CA ARG A 237 -0.30 12.26 20.61
C ARG A 237 0.61 11.11 21.01
N LEU A 238 1.86 11.40 21.35
CA LEU A 238 2.77 10.44 21.95
C LEU A 238 2.58 10.41 23.46
N ILE A 239 2.39 9.22 24.00
CA ILE A 239 2.34 8.97 25.44
C ILE A 239 3.61 8.20 25.80
N GLU A 240 4.50 8.90 26.52
CA GLU A 240 5.70 8.28 27.07
C GLU A 240 5.32 7.41 28.27
N MET A 241 5.70 6.13 28.20
CA MET A 241 5.51 5.20 29.31
C MET A 241 6.88 4.93 29.94
N GLU A 242 6.96 5.00 31.28
CA GLU A 242 8.13 4.48 32.00
C GLU A 242 8.30 3.00 31.64
N LYS A 243 9.55 2.54 31.49
CA LYS A 243 9.85 1.14 31.17
C LYS A 243 9.17 0.26 32.23
N ASP A 244 8.25 -0.61 31.82
CA ASP A 244 7.83 -1.72 32.68
C ASP A 244 9.10 -2.49 33.09
N VAL A 245 9.41 -2.43 34.38
CA VAL A 245 10.46 -3.21 35.01
C VAL A 245 9.90 -4.63 35.17
N GLY A 246 9.97 -5.40 34.09
CA GLY A 246 9.71 -6.83 34.06
C GLY A 246 11.01 -7.59 33.83
#